data_AF-A0A928BXH2-F1
#
_entry.id   AF-A0A928BXH2-F1
#
_cell.length_a   1.000
_cell.length_b   1.000
_cell.length_c   1.000
_cell.angle_alpha   90.00
_cell.angle_beta   90.00
_cell.angle_gamma   90.00
#
_symmetry.space_group_name_H-M   'P 1'
#
loop_
_entity.id
_entity.type
_entity.pdbx_description
1 polymer ?
#
loop_
_entity_poly.entity_id
_entity_poly.type
_entity_poly.pdbx_seq_one_letter_code
_entity_poly.pdbx_strand_id
1 'polypeptide(L)'
;MKTKLMFLLACTLLLCSCESLFESNKEKLDKLVAAHWEKWKAEGKDTTMCIVDFAEIMPFEWDTMVYLDYHSYSREEDDVKEYMNNQYWNVREKKYEEEGIHFWKDGKLVHEVSLFMASDDEKGVIFCTYKHLIKRGRNDAKFQMQKDSRFSALRDMTEEFKYMEMYGRDWFKDSWK
;
A
#
# COMPACT_ATOMS: atom_id res chain seq x y z
N MET A 1 -22.48 39.93 22.49
CA MET A 1 -21.50 38.94 22.99
C MET A 1 -21.78 37.51 22.53
N LYS A 2 -23.04 37.05 22.44
CA LYS A 2 -23.38 35.65 22.07
C LYS A 2 -22.97 35.23 20.64
N THR A 3 -22.97 36.15 19.68
CA THR A 3 -22.57 35.87 18.28
C THR A 3 -21.07 35.67 18.09
N LYS A 4 -20.22 36.37 18.87
CA LYS A 4 -18.76 36.16 18.82
C LYS A 4 -18.34 34.81 19.40
N LEU A 5 -19.06 34.33 20.41
CA LEU A 5 -18.81 33.03 21.04
C LEU A 5 -19.22 31.86 20.13
N MET A 6 -20.34 31.98 19.41
CA MET A 6 -20.77 30.98 18.42
C MET A 6 -19.82 30.88 17.23
N PHE A 7 -19.23 32.00 16.79
CA PHE A 7 -18.24 31.99 15.71
C PHE A 7 -16.94 31.31 16.13
N LEU A 8 -16.48 31.54 17.37
CA LEU A 8 -15.30 30.86 17.92
C LEU A 8 -15.51 29.35 18.06
N LEU A 9 -16.72 28.92 18.45
CA LEU A 9 -17.07 27.50 18.61
C LEU A 9 -17.17 26.78 17.25
N ALA A 10 -17.71 27.44 16.23
CA ALA A 10 -17.74 26.91 14.87
C ALA A 10 -16.33 26.78 14.27
N CYS A 11 -15.45 27.76 14.50
CA CYS A 11 -14.06 27.69 14.06
C CYS A 11 -13.27 26.59 14.80
N THR A 12 -13.52 26.36 16.09
CA THR A 12 -12.85 25.27 16.84
C THR A 12 -13.31 23.88 16.40
N LEU A 13 -14.61 23.71 16.09
CA LEU A 13 -15.13 22.45 15.54
C LEU A 13 -14.60 22.16 14.12
N LEU A 14 -14.39 23.19 13.30
CA LEU A 14 -13.74 23.06 11.99
C LEU A 14 -12.24 22.70 12.12
N LEU A 15 -11.53 23.27 13.09
CA LEU A 15 -10.11 22.99 13.32
C LEU A 15 -9.85 21.58 13.89
N CYS A 16 -10.79 21.00 14.66
CA CYS A 16 -10.68 19.61 15.14
C CYS A 16 -10.92 18.55 14.06
N SER A 17 -11.43 18.92 12.87
CA SER A 17 -11.59 17.99 11.73
C SER A 17 -10.37 17.94 10.80
N CYS A 18 -9.36 18.78 11.04
CA CYS A 18 -8.16 18.88 10.22
C CYS A 18 -7.11 17.79 10.47
N GLU A 19 -7.29 16.90 11.45
CA GLU A 19 -6.34 15.79 11.68
C GLU A 19 -6.26 14.84 10.46
N SER A 20 -7.31 14.79 9.62
CA SER A 20 -7.31 14.03 8.37
C SER A 20 -6.53 14.67 7.21
N LEU A 21 -6.14 15.95 7.32
CA LEU A 21 -5.48 16.69 6.24
C LEU A 21 -3.96 16.46 6.17
N PHE A 22 -3.34 16.02 7.27
CA PHE A 22 -1.89 15.80 7.34
C PHE A 22 -1.49 14.33 7.20
N GLU A 23 -2.47 13.42 7.09
CA GLU A 23 -2.20 12.00 6.98
C GLU A 23 -1.73 11.63 5.55
N SER A 24 -0.58 10.99 5.48
CA SER A 24 0.00 10.49 4.24
C SER A 24 -0.82 9.34 3.65
N ASN A 25 -0.70 9.12 2.34
CA ASN A 25 -1.38 7.99 1.68
C ASN A 25 -0.87 6.64 2.21
N LYS A 26 0.38 6.57 2.67
CA LYS A 26 0.97 5.39 3.30
C LYS A 26 0.30 5.07 4.64
N GLU A 27 0.16 6.06 5.52
CA GLU A 27 -0.53 5.88 6.80
C GLU A 27 -1.99 5.46 6.61
N LYS A 28 -2.67 6.02 5.61
CA LYS A 28 -4.04 5.61 5.23
C LYS A 28 -4.09 4.15 4.83
N LEU A 29 -3.19 3.71 3.96
CA LEU A 29 -3.09 2.31 3.55
C LEU A 29 -2.83 1.40 4.76
N ASP A 30 -1.88 1.77 5.62
CA ASP A 30 -1.53 0.99 6.81
C ASP A 30 -2.74 0.81 7.75
N LYS A 31 -3.49 1.88 8.00
CA LYS A 31 -4.71 1.82 8.82
C LYS A 31 -5.80 0.97 8.18
N LEU A 32 -6.02 1.07 6.87
CA LEU A 32 -7.02 0.26 6.16
C LEU A 32 -6.68 -1.23 6.25
N VAL A 33 -5.44 -1.59 5.98
CA VAL A 33 -4.96 -2.98 6.04
C VAL A 33 -5.01 -3.51 7.48
N ALA A 34 -4.62 -2.70 8.46
CA ALA A 34 -4.72 -3.07 9.88
C ALA A 34 -6.17 -3.27 10.32
N ALA A 35 -7.08 -2.37 9.93
CA ALA A 35 -8.50 -2.49 10.24
C ALA A 35 -9.12 -3.76 9.62
N HIS A 36 -8.74 -4.09 8.39
CA HIS A 36 -9.16 -5.32 7.73
C HIS A 36 -8.72 -6.57 8.51
N TRP A 37 -7.48 -6.60 8.99
CA TRP A 37 -6.98 -7.70 9.83
C TRP A 37 -7.79 -7.88 11.10
N GLU A 38 -8.03 -6.78 11.83
CA GLU A 38 -8.78 -6.82 13.09
C GLU A 38 -10.22 -7.30 12.86
N LYS A 39 -10.85 -6.85 11.76
CA LYS A 39 -12.16 -7.35 11.33
C LYS A 39 -12.13 -8.85 11.02
N TRP A 40 -11.15 -9.30 10.24
CA TRP A 40 -10.99 -10.71 9.88
C TRP A 40 -10.87 -11.62 11.12
N LYS A 41 -10.07 -11.19 12.11
CA LYS A 41 -9.94 -11.89 13.40
C LYS A 41 -11.25 -11.90 14.19
N ALA A 42 -11.94 -10.77 14.28
CA ALA A 42 -13.20 -10.65 15.01
C ALA A 42 -14.30 -11.55 14.42
N GLU A 43 -14.24 -11.82 13.11
CA GLU A 43 -15.12 -12.76 12.40
C GLU A 43 -14.76 -14.24 12.65
N GLY A 44 -13.70 -14.54 13.42
CA GLY A 44 -13.27 -15.90 13.74
C GLY A 44 -12.61 -16.64 12.57
N LYS A 45 -12.16 -15.91 11.55
CA LYS A 45 -11.51 -16.51 10.37
C LYS A 45 -10.04 -16.87 10.66
N ASP A 46 -9.54 -17.85 9.91
CA ASP A 46 -8.13 -18.26 9.98
C ASP A 46 -7.21 -17.10 9.55
N THR A 47 -6.34 -16.68 10.47
CA THR A 47 -5.41 -15.57 10.28
C THR A 47 -4.22 -15.93 9.39
N THR A 48 -3.93 -17.22 9.20
CA THR A 48 -2.87 -17.67 8.28
C THR A 48 -3.26 -17.46 6.81
N MET A 49 -4.56 -17.33 6.54
CA MET A 49 -5.16 -17.18 5.21
C MET A 49 -5.90 -15.86 5.05
N CYS A 50 -5.55 -14.82 5.82
CA CYS A 50 -6.20 -13.52 5.68
C CYS A 50 -5.93 -12.95 4.28
N ILE A 51 -6.99 -12.70 3.52
CA ILE A 51 -6.89 -12.11 2.19
C ILE A 51 -7.33 -10.65 2.28
N VAL A 52 -6.44 -9.74 1.89
CA VAL A 52 -6.75 -8.32 1.70
C VAL A 52 -7.22 -8.13 0.28
N ASP A 53 -8.50 -7.78 0.13
CA ASP A 53 -9.09 -7.40 -1.14
C ASP A 53 -9.07 -5.87 -1.28
N PHE A 54 -8.21 -5.35 -2.14
CA PHE A 54 -8.10 -3.91 -2.36
C PHE A 54 -9.37 -3.32 -2.94
N ALA A 55 -10.19 -4.09 -3.65
CA ALA A 55 -11.47 -3.62 -4.18
C ALA A 55 -12.43 -3.21 -3.06
N GLU A 56 -12.32 -3.88 -1.90
CA GLU A 56 -13.14 -3.67 -0.71
C GLU A 56 -12.58 -2.61 0.23
N ILE A 57 -11.26 -2.59 0.44
CA ILE A 57 -10.64 -1.71 1.44
C ILE A 57 -10.35 -0.29 0.94
N MET A 58 -10.23 -0.09 -0.38
CA MET A 58 -9.94 1.24 -0.95
C MET A 58 -11.23 2.06 -1.12
N PRO A 59 -11.36 3.24 -0.49
CA PRO A 59 -12.62 4.00 -0.44
C PRO A 59 -12.88 4.86 -1.68
N PHE A 60 -12.24 4.58 -2.81
CA PHE A 60 -12.32 5.38 -4.04
C PHE A 60 -12.51 4.50 -5.28
N GLU A 61 -12.91 5.13 -6.38
CA GLU A 61 -13.08 4.46 -7.66
C GLU A 61 -11.74 4.27 -8.37
N TRP A 62 -11.49 3.04 -8.80
CA TRP A 62 -10.31 2.62 -9.55
C TRP A 62 -10.62 1.28 -10.24
N ASP A 63 -9.93 0.97 -11.34
CA ASP A 63 -10.08 -0.27 -12.10
C ASP A 63 -8.78 -1.07 -12.23
N THR A 64 -7.62 -0.42 -12.09
CA THR A 64 -6.32 -1.05 -12.24
C THR A 64 -5.41 -0.64 -11.09
N MET A 65 -4.83 -1.61 -10.41
CA MET A 65 -3.75 -1.43 -9.43
C MET A 65 -2.42 -1.83 -10.06
N VAL A 66 -1.40 -1.01 -9.85
CA VAL A 66 -0.02 -1.31 -10.24
C VAL A 66 0.89 -1.15 -9.04
N TYR A 67 1.52 -2.23 -8.60
CA TYR A 67 2.69 -2.15 -7.72
C TYR A 67 3.94 -2.02 -8.59
N LEU A 68 4.86 -1.17 -8.17
CA LEU A 68 6.12 -0.92 -8.85
C LEU A 68 7.26 -0.82 -7.82
N ASP A 69 8.29 -1.63 -8.00
CA ASP A 69 9.58 -1.49 -7.33
C ASP A 69 10.54 -0.72 -8.24
N TYR A 70 10.83 0.53 -7.88
CA TYR A 70 11.64 1.43 -8.70
C TYR A 70 13.14 1.14 -8.63
N HIS A 71 13.64 0.36 -7.66
CA HIS A 71 15.05 -0.05 -7.62
C HIS A 71 15.40 -0.96 -8.81
N SER A 72 14.40 -1.65 -9.36
CA SER A 72 14.50 -2.46 -10.57
C SER A 72 14.64 -1.66 -11.87
N TYR A 73 14.39 -0.35 -11.86
CA TYR A 73 14.48 0.48 -13.07
C TYR A 73 15.88 0.43 -13.69
N SER A 74 16.90 0.25 -12.85
CA SER A 74 18.30 0.06 -13.26
C SER A 74 18.60 -1.31 -13.90
N ARG A 75 17.68 -2.29 -13.76
CA ARG A 75 17.84 -3.68 -14.22
C ARG A 75 17.19 -4.00 -15.56
N GLU A 76 16.68 -3.01 -16.28
CA GLU A 76 16.23 -3.15 -17.67
C GLU A 76 15.06 -4.13 -17.93
N GLU A 77 14.09 -4.24 -17.02
CA GLU A 77 12.84 -4.89 -17.40
C GLU A 77 12.06 -3.99 -18.38
N ASP A 78 11.93 -4.43 -19.63
CA ASP A 78 11.26 -3.69 -20.71
C ASP A 78 9.84 -3.28 -20.30
N ASP A 79 9.13 -4.13 -19.56
CA ASP A 79 7.78 -3.87 -19.07
C ASP A 79 7.73 -2.72 -18.03
N VAL A 80 8.73 -2.62 -17.15
CA VAL A 80 8.87 -1.52 -16.18
C VAL A 80 9.18 -0.22 -16.92
N LYS A 81 10.16 -0.25 -17.84
CA LYS A 81 10.54 0.90 -18.65
C LYS A 81 9.37 1.37 -19.52
N GLU A 82 8.63 0.45 -20.14
CA GLU A 82 7.46 0.75 -20.96
C GLU A 82 6.35 1.39 -20.14
N TYR A 83 6.00 0.82 -18.98
CA TYR A 83 5.01 1.40 -18.07
C TYR A 83 5.40 2.84 -17.66
N MET A 84 6.67 3.04 -17.30
CA MET A 84 7.20 4.35 -16.93
C MET A 84 7.19 5.35 -18.09
N ASN A 85 7.57 4.91 -19.29
CA ASN A 85 7.63 5.77 -20.47
C ASN A 85 6.25 6.14 -21.02
N ASN A 86 5.30 5.19 -21.03
CA ASN A 86 3.97 5.38 -21.60
C ASN A 86 3.03 6.16 -20.68
N GLN A 87 3.23 6.11 -19.36
CA GLN A 87 2.26 6.61 -18.38
C GLN A 87 2.82 7.63 -17.37
N TYR A 88 4.15 7.73 -17.22
CA TYR A 88 4.80 8.55 -16.16
C TYR A 88 5.78 9.61 -16.64
N TRP A 89 5.87 9.90 -17.95
CA TRP A 89 6.86 10.86 -18.47
C TRP A 89 6.80 12.25 -17.80
N ASN A 90 5.63 12.66 -17.30
CA ASN A 90 5.45 13.95 -16.61
C ASN A 90 5.75 13.93 -15.10
N VAL A 91 6.13 12.78 -14.52
CA VAL A 91 6.48 12.62 -13.09
C VAL A 91 8.00 12.64 -12.88
N ARG A 92 8.78 12.93 -13.94
CA ARG A 92 10.27 12.99 -13.96
C ARG A 92 10.95 13.93 -12.97
N GLU A 93 10.19 14.75 -12.27
CA GLU A 93 10.72 15.64 -11.23
C GLU A 93 10.59 15.09 -9.80
N LYS A 94 9.90 13.96 -9.59
CA LYS A 94 9.86 13.29 -8.28
C LYS A 94 10.93 12.21 -8.23
N LYS A 95 11.78 12.26 -7.21
CA LYS A 95 12.90 11.35 -6.98
C LYS A 95 12.47 9.88 -7.11
N TYR A 96 13.08 9.19 -8.05
CA TYR A 96 12.80 7.81 -8.46
C TYR A 96 13.46 6.76 -7.56
N GLU A 97 13.22 6.82 -6.25
CA GLU A 97 13.97 6.00 -5.28
C GLU A 97 13.10 5.03 -4.46
N GLU A 98 11.80 4.92 -4.74
CA GLU A 98 10.86 4.34 -3.76
C GLU A 98 9.88 3.35 -4.38
N GLU A 99 9.66 2.19 -3.76
CA GLU A 99 8.56 1.28 -4.10
C GLU A 99 7.20 1.97 -3.93
N GLY A 100 6.21 1.62 -4.74
CA GLY A 100 4.89 2.26 -4.65
C GLY A 100 3.74 1.48 -5.25
N ILE A 101 2.53 1.88 -4.88
CA ILE A 101 1.26 1.39 -5.43
C ILE A 101 0.55 2.53 -6.12
N HIS A 102 0.13 2.28 -7.35
CA HIS A 102 -0.62 3.21 -8.18
C HIS A 102 -2.00 2.64 -8.47
N PHE A 103 -3.03 3.44 -8.22
CA PHE A 103 -4.40 3.12 -8.59
C PHE A 103 -4.84 4.00 -9.75
N TRP A 104 -5.44 3.37 -10.74
CA TRP A 104 -5.87 4.00 -11.97
C TRP A 104 -7.36 3.83 -12.18
N LYS A 105 -7.96 4.79 -12.88
CA LYS A 105 -9.33 4.72 -13.38
C LYS A 105 -9.36 5.25 -14.81
N ASP A 106 -9.86 4.44 -15.74
CA ASP A 106 -10.03 4.78 -17.16
C ASP A 106 -8.75 5.39 -17.77
N GLY A 107 -7.60 4.78 -17.45
CA GLY A 107 -6.29 5.23 -17.94
C GLY A 107 -5.70 6.47 -17.25
N LYS A 108 -6.28 6.93 -16.14
CA LYS A 108 -5.77 8.06 -15.34
C LYS A 108 -5.36 7.65 -13.94
N LEU A 109 -4.22 8.15 -13.45
CA LEU A 109 -3.77 7.94 -12.08
C LEU A 109 -4.72 8.69 -11.12
N VAL A 110 -5.33 7.96 -10.18
CA VAL A 110 -6.28 8.53 -9.19
C VAL A 110 -5.74 8.49 -7.77
N HIS A 111 -4.81 7.58 -7.48
CA HIS A 111 -4.18 7.49 -6.16
C HIS A 111 -2.78 6.87 -6.27
N GLU A 112 -1.87 7.35 -5.43
CA GLU A 112 -0.48 6.91 -5.38
C GLU A 112 -0.07 6.75 -3.91
N VAL A 113 0.53 5.62 -3.58
CA VAL A 113 1.08 5.32 -2.26
C VAL A 113 2.56 5.02 -2.43
N SER A 114 3.44 5.88 -1.91
CA SER A 114 4.83 5.49 -1.70
C SER A 114 4.91 4.54 -0.51
N LEU A 115 5.63 3.43 -0.69
CA LEU A 115 5.88 2.41 0.33
C LEU A 115 7.25 2.58 1.00
N PHE A 116 7.98 3.66 0.71
CA PHE A 116 9.27 3.93 1.34
C PHE A 116 9.16 3.89 2.87
N MET A 117 10.06 3.13 3.49
CA MET A 117 10.22 3.07 4.94
C MET A 117 11.45 3.92 5.28
N ALA A 118 11.22 5.04 5.95
CA ALA A 118 12.27 6.02 6.23
C ALA A 118 13.18 5.60 7.41
N SER A 119 12.84 4.51 8.13
CA SER A 119 13.63 4.04 9.27
C SER A 119 13.49 2.54 9.56
N ASP A 120 14.52 1.95 10.18
CA ASP A 120 14.59 0.53 10.59
C ASP A 120 13.52 0.11 11.64
N ASP A 121 12.85 1.09 12.25
CA ASP A 121 11.82 0.93 13.29
C ASP A 121 10.38 1.13 12.77
N GLU A 122 10.22 1.47 11.50
CA GLU A 122 8.89 1.79 10.95
C GLU A 122 8.04 0.53 10.76
N LYS A 123 6.78 0.63 11.20
CA LYS A 123 5.77 -0.41 11.07
C LYS A 123 4.89 -0.10 9.86
N GLY A 124 4.36 -1.12 9.21
CA GLY A 124 3.35 -0.90 8.17
C GLY A 124 3.23 -2.02 7.17
N VAL A 125 2.60 -1.69 6.04
CA VAL A 125 2.40 -2.57 4.90
C VAL A 125 3.67 -2.65 4.05
N ILE A 126 4.06 -3.88 3.72
CA ILE A 126 5.10 -4.20 2.73
C ILE A 126 4.52 -5.15 1.68
N PHE A 127 5.03 -5.07 0.45
CA PHE A 127 4.75 -6.05 -0.59
C PHE A 127 5.88 -7.07 -0.67
N CYS A 128 5.57 -8.34 -0.40
CA CYS A 128 6.51 -9.43 -0.55
C CYS A 128 6.31 -10.09 -1.91
N THR A 129 7.07 -9.60 -2.89
CA THR A 129 7.04 -10.09 -4.27
C THR A 129 8.46 -10.17 -4.83
N TYR A 130 8.68 -11.07 -5.79
CA TYR A 130 9.90 -11.11 -6.58
C TYR A 130 9.74 -10.36 -7.92
N LYS A 131 8.50 -10.02 -8.30
CA LYS A 131 8.19 -9.19 -9.46
C LYS A 131 8.38 -7.74 -9.10
N HIS A 132 9.06 -7.02 -9.98
CA HIS A 132 9.23 -5.59 -9.83
C HIS A 132 8.03 -4.78 -10.35
N LEU A 133 7.15 -5.42 -11.13
CA LEU A 133 5.89 -4.86 -11.57
C LEU A 133 4.77 -5.89 -11.39
N ILE A 134 3.70 -5.47 -10.70
CA ILE A 134 2.46 -6.25 -10.62
C ILE A 134 1.33 -5.37 -11.10
N LYS A 135 0.63 -5.79 -12.15
CA LYS A 135 -0.59 -5.15 -12.64
C LYS A 135 -1.80 -6.06 -12.38
N ARG A 136 -2.83 -5.52 -11.72
CA ARG A 136 -4.07 -6.23 -11.40
C ARG A 136 -5.28 -5.38 -11.73
N GLY A 137 -6.30 -6.01 -12.31
CA GLY A 137 -7.62 -5.40 -12.36
C GLY A 137 -8.25 -5.36 -10.97
N ARG A 138 -9.26 -4.51 -10.77
CA ARG A 138 -9.92 -4.31 -9.47
C ARG A 138 -10.31 -5.61 -8.79
N ASN A 139 -10.93 -6.53 -9.54
CA ASN A 139 -11.45 -7.78 -9.01
C ASN A 139 -10.34 -8.81 -8.65
N ASP A 140 -9.11 -8.58 -9.11
CA ASP A 140 -7.98 -9.50 -8.98
C ASP A 140 -6.90 -8.98 -8.01
N ALA A 141 -7.05 -7.76 -7.49
CA ALA A 141 -6.11 -7.13 -6.57
C ALA A 141 -6.26 -7.65 -5.13
N LYS A 142 -6.07 -8.96 -4.98
CA LYS A 142 -6.19 -9.68 -3.72
C LYS A 142 -4.83 -10.19 -3.32
N PHE A 143 -4.47 -9.97 -2.05
CA PHE A 143 -3.16 -10.35 -1.53
C PHE A 143 -3.32 -11.10 -0.22
N GLN A 144 -2.58 -12.19 -0.07
CA GLN A 144 -2.51 -12.87 1.21
C GLN A 144 -1.69 -12.02 2.18
N MET A 145 -2.24 -11.74 3.34
CA MET A 145 -1.56 -11.01 4.38
C MET A 145 -0.97 -11.93 5.42
N GLN A 146 0.27 -11.66 5.80
CA GLN A 146 0.91 -12.21 6.98
C GLN A 146 1.30 -11.08 7.91
N LYS A 147 0.91 -11.18 9.19
CA LYS A 147 1.16 -10.15 10.18
C LYS A 147 2.19 -10.60 11.20
N ASP A 148 3.18 -9.75 11.43
CA ASP A 148 4.10 -9.78 12.57
C ASP A 148 3.84 -8.55 13.47
N SER A 149 4.46 -8.53 14.64
CA SER A 149 4.55 -7.42 15.60
C SER A 149 4.92 -6.06 14.97
N ARG A 150 5.64 -6.06 13.84
CA ARG A 150 6.07 -4.85 13.13
C ARG A 150 5.36 -4.62 11.80
N PHE A 151 5.13 -5.66 11.00
CA PHE A 151 4.71 -5.50 9.60
C PHE A 151 3.45 -6.28 9.23
N SER A 152 2.74 -5.77 8.21
CA SER A 152 1.69 -6.49 7.50
C SER A 152 2.18 -6.77 6.08
N ALA A 153 2.71 -7.97 5.86
CA ALA A 153 3.29 -8.40 4.60
C ALA A 153 2.20 -8.90 3.63
N LEU A 154 2.08 -8.26 2.47
CA LEU A 154 1.13 -8.61 1.42
C LEU A 154 1.83 -9.44 0.34
N ARG A 155 1.27 -10.61 0.05
CA ARG A 155 1.81 -11.58 -0.90
C ARG A 155 0.87 -11.77 -2.07
N ASP A 156 1.42 -11.75 -3.28
CA ASP A 156 0.68 -12.09 -4.49
C ASP A 156 0.35 -13.59 -4.49
N MET A 157 -0.92 -13.94 -4.69
CA MET A 157 -1.40 -15.33 -4.65
C MET A 157 -1.32 -16.05 -6.00
N THR A 158 -0.98 -15.35 -7.08
CA THR A 158 -0.97 -15.92 -8.44
C THR A 158 0.27 -16.78 -8.76
N GLU A 159 1.16 -16.95 -7.80
CA GLU A 159 2.47 -17.58 -7.96
C GLU A 159 2.67 -18.71 -6.94
N GLU A 160 3.12 -19.89 -7.40
CA GLU A 160 3.65 -20.93 -6.52
C GLU A 160 4.96 -20.42 -5.90
N PHE A 161 4.88 -19.85 -4.70
CA PHE A 161 6.03 -19.42 -3.89
C PHE A 161 6.85 -20.61 -3.36
N LYS A 162 7.23 -21.58 -4.21
CA LYS A 162 8.21 -22.64 -3.85
C LYS A 162 9.57 -22.05 -3.47
N TYR A 163 9.90 -20.84 -3.93
CA TYR A 163 11.22 -20.23 -3.72
C TYR A 163 11.41 -19.63 -2.31
N MET A 164 10.38 -19.06 -1.67
CA MET A 164 10.49 -18.58 -0.28
C MET A 164 10.23 -19.65 0.79
N GLU A 165 9.64 -20.79 0.46
CA GLU A 165 9.67 -21.93 1.38
C GLU A 165 11.05 -22.60 1.43
N MET A 166 11.81 -22.59 0.33
CA MET A 166 13.18 -23.14 0.26
C MET A 166 14.25 -22.23 0.89
N TYR A 167 14.12 -20.90 0.81
CA TYR A 167 15.13 -19.96 1.31
C TYR A 167 14.60 -18.89 2.30
N GLY A 168 13.28 -18.72 2.39
CA GLY A 168 12.65 -17.62 3.13
C GLY A 168 12.22 -17.97 4.55
N ARG A 169 12.35 -19.23 5.00
CA ARG A 169 12.16 -19.54 6.43
C ARG A 169 13.31 -18.97 7.27
N ASP A 170 14.49 -18.85 6.67
CA ASP A 170 15.69 -18.32 7.30
C ASP A 170 15.89 -16.83 6.98
N TRP A 171 15.57 -16.33 5.77
CA TRP A 171 15.64 -14.87 5.51
C TRP A 171 14.64 -14.06 6.37
N PHE A 172 13.41 -14.56 6.59
CA PHE A 172 12.48 -13.88 7.51
C PHE A 172 12.92 -13.95 8.98
N LYS A 173 13.77 -14.90 9.37
CA LYS A 173 14.24 -15.09 10.76
C LYS A 173 15.62 -14.49 11.03
N ASP A 174 16.49 -14.44 10.04
CA ASP A 174 17.90 -14.05 10.17
C ASP A 174 18.19 -12.65 9.62
N SER A 175 17.31 -12.05 8.80
CA SER A 175 17.43 -10.63 8.42
C SER A 175 17.09 -9.64 9.55
N TRP A 176 16.76 -10.15 10.76
CA TRP A 176 16.19 -9.33 11.84
C TRP A 176 16.66 -9.74 13.24
N LYS A 177 17.89 -10.25 13.37
CA LYS A 177 18.61 -10.37 14.67
C LYS A 177 19.58 -9.22 14.86
#